data_AF-A0A9N7BIX4-F1
#
_entry.id   AF-A0A9N7BIX4-F1
#
_cell.length_a   1.000
_cell.length_b   1.000
_cell.length_c   1.000
_cell.angle_alpha   90.00
_cell.angle_beta   90.00
_cell.angle_gamma   90.00
#
_symmetry.space_group_name_H-M   'P 1'
#
loop_
_entity.id
_entity.type
_entity.pdbx_description
1 polymer ?
#
loop_
_entity_poly.entity_id
_entity_poly.type
_entity_poly.pdbx_seq_one_letter_code
_entity_poly.pdbx_strand_id
1 'polypeptide(L)' 'MAENYNSELLQVFPIATPEQKECFELLQKAYVDARYDKNYKITKEQLLYLIDRVEKLKEITEGRD' A
#
# COMPACT_ATOMS: atom_id res chain seq x y z
N MET A 1 14.81 -3.52 -3.05
CA MET A 1 15.62 -3.50 -1.82
C MET A 1 15.52 -2.12 -1.19
N ALA A 2 14.45 -1.88 -0.42
CA ALA A 2 14.34 -0.77 0.54
C ALA A 2 14.62 -1.25 1.98
N GLU A 3 14.95 -2.54 2.15
CA GLU A 3 15.11 -3.22 3.43
C GLU A 3 16.26 -2.68 4.29
N ASN A 4 17.15 -1.85 3.73
CA ASN A 4 18.26 -1.21 4.44
C ASN A 4 18.03 0.26 4.81
N TYR A 5 16.87 0.84 4.48
CA TYR A 5 16.54 2.23 4.82
C TYR A 5 15.35 2.21 5.77
N ASN A 6 15.59 2.53 7.05
CA ASN A 6 14.59 2.73 8.10
C ASN A 6 13.59 1.57 8.33
N SER A 7 13.68 0.90 9.48
CA SER A 7 12.74 -0.14 9.91
C SER A 7 11.27 0.30 9.89
N GLU A 8 11.00 1.59 9.97
CA GLU A 8 9.65 2.15 9.87
C GLU A 8 9.03 1.94 8.48
N LEU A 9 9.83 2.00 7.40
CA LEU A 9 9.35 1.76 6.03
C LEU A 9 8.81 0.34 5.86
N LEU A 10 9.42 -0.64 6.53
CA LEU A 10 8.95 -2.03 6.54
C LEU A 10 7.59 -2.19 7.23
N GLN A 11 7.21 -1.26 8.10
CA GLN A 11 5.94 -1.29 8.83
C GLN A 11 4.82 -0.51 8.12
N VAL A 12 5.12 0.18 7.02
CA VAL A 12 4.16 1.02 6.28
C VAL A 12 3.11 0.19 5.55
N PHE A 13 3.40 -1.03 5.13
CA PHE A 13 2.40 -1.95 4.60
C PHE A 13 2.48 -3.25 5.39
N PRO A 14 1.81 -3.33 6.55
CA PRO A 14 1.79 -4.57 7.32
C PRO A 14 1.12 -5.66 6.49
N ILE A 15 1.56 -6.91 6.67
CA ILE A 15 1.01 -8.10 6.02
C ILE A 15 0.64 -9.17 7.04
N ALA A 16 0.31 -8.74 8.27
CA ALA A 16 0.05 -9.63 9.41
C ALA A 16 -1.30 -10.35 9.29
N THR A 17 -2.22 -9.83 8.48
CA THR A 17 -3.55 -10.41 8.25
C THR A 17 -3.76 -10.68 6.76
N PRO A 18 -4.63 -11.65 6.40
CA PRO A 18 -4.99 -11.91 5.01
C PRO A 18 -5.50 -10.67 4.28
N GLU A 19 -6.32 -9.86 4.95
CA GLU A 19 -6.92 -8.65 4.39
C GLU A 19 -5.87 -7.59 4.07
N GLN A 20 -4.87 -7.44 4.95
CA GLN A 20 -3.75 -6.53 4.72
C GLN A 20 -2.90 -6.99 3.54
N LYS A 21 -2.63 -8.30 3.44
CA LYS A 21 -1.90 -8.88 2.32
C LYS A 21 -2.65 -8.68 1.00
N GLU A 22 -3.96 -8.93 0.99
CA GLU A 22 -4.83 -8.70 -0.17
C GLU A 22 -4.80 -7.23 -0.61
N CYS A 23 -4.90 -6.28 0.34
CA CYS A 23 -4.81 -4.85 0.03
C CYS A 23 -3.47 -4.50 -0.63
N PHE A 24 -2.36 -5.05 -0.13
CA PHE A 24 -1.05 -4.81 -0.72
C PHE A 24 -0.92 -5.37 -2.14
N GLU A 25 -1.43 -6.58 -2.38
CA GLU A 25 -1.48 -7.17 -3.73
C GLU A 25 -2.37 -6.36 -4.68
N LEU A 26 -3.52 -5.86 -4.20
CA LEU A 26 -4.39 -4.96 -4.96
C LEU A 26 -3.69 -3.66 -5.33
N LEU A 27 -2.89 -3.08 -4.42
CA LEU A 27 -2.09 -1.90 -4.69
C LEU A 27 -1.03 -2.16 -5.77
N GLN A 28 -0.33 -3.29 -5.71
CA GLN A 28 0.68 -3.67 -6.70
C GLN A 28 0.06 -3.85 -8.10
N LYS A 29 -1.11 -4.50 -8.18
CA LYS A 29 -1.85 -4.73 -9.42
C LYS A 29 -2.47 -3.46 -9.99
N ALA A 30 -2.88 -2.52 -9.13
CA ALA A 30 -3.60 -1.30 -9.51
C ALA A 30 -2.92 -0.51 -10.62
N TYR A 31 -1.58 -0.49 -10.65
CA TYR A 31 -0.83 0.29 -11.64
C TYR A 31 -1.16 -0.09 -13.09
N VAL A 32 -1.39 -1.38 -13.36
CA VAL A 32 -1.73 -1.89 -14.71
C VAL A 32 -3.20 -2.24 -14.79
N ASP A 33 -3.68 -3.06 -13.86
CA ASP A 33 -4.97 -3.72 -13.97
C ASP A 33 -6.13 -2.74 -13.81
N ALA A 34 -6.00 -1.71 -12.96
CA ALA A 34 -7.08 -0.74 -12.78
C ALA A 34 -7.39 0.07 -14.05
N ARG A 35 -6.46 0.14 -15.00
CA ARG A 35 -6.65 0.84 -16.29
C ARG A 35 -7.20 -0.05 -17.40
N TYR A 36 -6.86 -1.34 -17.38
CA TYR A 36 -7.07 -2.23 -18.54
C TYR A 36 -7.92 -3.47 -18.23
N ASP A 37 -7.99 -3.90 -16.97
CA ASP A 37 -8.79 -5.05 -16.55
C ASP A 37 -10.12 -4.61 -15.94
N LYS A 38 -11.21 -4.97 -16.61
CA LYS A 38 -12.59 -4.72 -16.14
C LYS A 38 -12.94 -5.52 -14.87
N ASN A 39 -12.19 -6.57 -14.58
CA ASN A 39 -12.34 -7.40 -13.40
C ASN A 39 -11.55 -6.88 -12.21
N TYR A 40 -10.73 -5.84 -12.37
CA TYR A 40 -10.12 -5.16 -11.23
C TYR A 40 -11.23 -4.57 -10.36
N LYS A 41 -11.33 -5.07 -9.13
CA LYS A 41 -12.29 -4.61 -8.11
C LYS A 41 -11.53 -4.32 -6.83
N ILE A 42 -11.90 -3.22 -6.21
CA ILE A 42 -11.44 -2.82 -4.89
C ILE A 42 -12.64 -2.27 -4.14
N THR A 43 -12.80 -2.65 -2.87
CA THR A 43 -13.88 -2.10 -2.03
C THR A 43 -13.53 -0.71 -1.53
N LYS A 44 -14.53 0.02 -1.02
CA LYS A 44 -14.30 1.34 -0.42
C LYS A 44 -13.39 1.23 0.80
N GLU A 45 -13.57 0.19 1.61
CA GLU A 45 -12.81 -0.06 2.83
C GLU A 45 -11.34 -0.35 2.50
N GLN A 46 -11.08 -1.20 1.51
CA GLN A 46 -9.72 -1.49 1.02
C GLN A 46 -9.06 -0.22 0.47
N LEU A 47 -9.79 0.59 -0.31
CA LEU A 47 -9.27 1.84 -0.85
C LEU A 47 -8.91 2.86 0.24
N LEU A 48 -9.79 3.06 1.23
CA LEU A 48 -9.54 3.97 2.36
C LEU A 48 -8.35 3.50 3.19
N TYR A 49 -8.21 2.19 3.41
CA TYR A 49 -7.04 1.62 4.06
C TYR A 49 -5.77 1.94 3.29
N LEU A 50 -5.75 1.74 1.97
CA LEU A 50 -4.56 2.02 1.15
C LEU A 50 -4.18 3.51 1.13
N ILE A 51 -5.17 4.41 1.15
CA ILE A 51 -4.93 5.86 1.26
C ILE A 51 -4.18 6.17 2.58
N ASP A 52 -4.68 5.69 3.73
CA ASP A 52 -4.02 5.87 5.03
C ASP A 52 -2.58 5.32 5.04
N ARG A 53 -2.34 4.18 4.38
CA ARG A 53 -0.98 3.62 4.30
C ARG A 53 -0.05 4.47 3.43
N VAL A 54 -0.53 5.02 2.33
CA VAL A 54 0.25 5.90 1.45
C VAL A 54 0.52 7.25 2.12
N GLU A 55 -0.42 7.77 2.90
CA GLU A 55 -0.20 8.99 3.71
C GLU A 55 0.92 8.77 4.75
N LYS A 56 0.89 7.65 5.47
CA LYS A 56 1.99 7.26 6.38
C LYS A 56 3.33 7.09 5.67
N LEU A 57 3.33 6.50 4.46
CA LEU A 57 4.54 6.40 3.65
C LEU A 57 5.11 7.79 3.38
N LYS A 58 4.25 8.71 2.92
CA LYS A 58 4.59 10.08 2.59
C LYS A 58 5.21 10.79 3.80
N GLU A 59 4.59 10.71 4.97
CA GLU A 59 5.11 11.28 6.22
C GLU A 59 6.53 10.80 6.55
N ILE A 60 6.79 9.49 6.44
CA ILE A 60 8.12 8.91 6.73
C ILE A 60 9.16 9.36 5.69
N THR A 61 8.75 9.57 4.45
CA THR A 61 9.67 9.98 3.36
C THR A 61 9.90 11.48 3.25
N GLU A 62 8.94 12.30 3.67
CA GLU A 62 9.02 13.76 3.65
C GLU A 62 9.49 14.33 5.01
N GLY A 63 9.37 13.56 6.09
CA GLY A 63 9.83 13.92 7.43
C GLY A 63 11.31 13.61 7.65
N ARG A 64 12.19 14.51 7.20
CA ARG A 64 13.53 14.81 7.77
C ARG A 64 14.09 16.04 7.05
N ASP A 65 13.68 17.21 7.54
CA ASP A 65 14.50 18.42 7.46
C ASP A 65 15.62 18.36 8.51
#